data_AF-A0A835Z0N9-F1
#
_entry.id   AF-A0A835Z0N9-F1
#
_cell.length_a   1.000
_cell.length_b   1.000
_cell.length_c   1.000
_cell.angle_alpha   90.00
_cell.angle_beta   90.00
_cell.angle_gamma   90.00
#
_symmetry.space_group_name_H-M   'P 1'
#
loop_
_entity.id
_entity.type
_entity.pdbx_description
1 polymer ?
#
loop_
_entity_poly.entity_id
_entity_poly.type
_entity_poly.pdbx_seq_one_letter_code
_entity_poly.pdbx_strand_id
1 'polypeptide(L)'
;MPFGCACGNEEEDGVSVDGIRDTVACASCCKPGDDKAQKLTRTAALRLVSTSALDRLCCETKTNPMYRSAAPMRLYLEAEVMALRHVEAEAAQEKQHAKDAIVEERKRKLSFSVNDVPPSLQDYVFEDFLRPVKRPKASKRRVEQRQKLVRLATEAALLLHKGPIAQIADTCLSRPALKTPADVAAFVSLHSELRDAAVARECVRIATFLTTADKQKACRIVPGLKAGLDAALAHRKDALIRGVCSSGGSAEWVDDPACARRVKRFMRHIRIDAAETAAKIVAFHRTRGDAVARRALLQAAMDKQHLEIRDDSDFCASFISGDVDVDPEEVAAIMDITAYLFDSWGHVAYSKCSLQAEAACLHEVFECGKSWDSGVQSAMDVADELMERVSVEYDNDDYAYWY
;
A
#
# COMPACT_ATOMS: atom_id res chain seq x y z
N MET A 1 -12.97 27.92 43.41
CA MET A 1 -13.74 28.74 44.35
C MET A 1 -14.76 27.83 45.01
N PRO A 2 -14.85 27.75 46.35
CA PRO A 2 -15.87 26.91 46.96
C PRO A 2 -17.23 27.57 46.74
N PHE A 3 -18.17 26.85 46.13
CA PHE A 3 -19.56 27.30 46.00
C PHE A 3 -20.24 27.10 47.36
N GLY A 4 -20.20 28.12 48.22
CA GLY A 4 -20.94 28.12 49.48
C GLY A 4 -22.44 28.25 49.24
N CYS A 5 -23.26 27.47 49.94
CA CYS A 5 -24.71 27.63 49.95
C CYS A 5 -25.08 29.06 50.39
N ALA A 6 -25.86 29.78 49.58
CA ALA A 6 -26.36 31.12 49.93
C ALA A 6 -27.32 31.15 51.14
N CYS A 7 -27.62 29.99 51.72
CA CYS A 7 -28.63 29.80 52.75
C CYS A 7 -28.16 30.05 54.18
N GLY A 8 -26.85 30.18 54.44
CA GLY A 8 -26.31 30.64 55.73
C GLY A 8 -26.61 29.79 56.97
N ASN A 9 -27.16 28.58 56.84
CA ASN A 9 -27.44 27.71 57.99
C ASN A 9 -26.24 26.83 58.31
N GLU A 10 -25.56 27.12 59.42
CA GLU A 10 -24.64 26.21 60.08
C GLU A 10 -25.47 25.16 60.82
N GLU A 11 -25.69 23.99 60.20
CA GLU A 11 -26.24 22.82 60.89
C GLU A 11 -25.10 21.91 61.32
N GLU A 12 -25.02 21.70 62.64
CA GLU A 12 -24.19 20.68 63.29
C GLU A 12 -24.61 19.27 62.86
N ASP A 13 -23.63 18.41 62.65
CA ASP A 13 -23.73 16.95 62.46
C ASP A 13 -24.49 16.43 61.22
N GLY A 14 -23.99 16.78 60.04
CA GLY A 14 -24.29 16.08 58.78
C GLY A 14 -23.30 14.93 58.51
N VAL A 15 -23.78 13.70 58.47
CA VAL A 15 -23.02 12.51 58.05
C VAL A 15 -22.39 12.76 56.68
N SER A 16 -21.05 12.77 56.64
CA SER A 16 -20.23 12.80 55.42
C SER A 16 -20.56 11.61 54.54
N VAL A 17 -21.42 11.82 53.54
CA VAL A 17 -21.59 10.86 52.44
C VAL A 17 -20.51 11.16 51.41
N ASP A 18 -19.48 10.31 51.36
CA ASP A 18 -18.47 10.28 50.31
C ASP A 18 -19.12 10.06 48.94
N GLY A 19 -19.53 11.16 48.30
CA GLY A 19 -20.14 11.18 46.98
C GLY A 19 -20.27 12.62 46.53
N ILE A 20 -19.87 12.91 45.29
CA ILE A 20 -19.76 14.25 44.71
C ILE A 20 -21.11 14.97 44.77
N ARG A 21 -21.37 15.66 45.89
CA ARG A 21 -22.33 16.74 46.08
C ARG A 21 -21.56 17.93 46.68
N ASP A 22 -20.48 18.32 46.03
CA ASP A 22 -19.82 19.61 46.30
C ASP A 22 -20.63 20.79 45.75
N THR A 23 -21.73 20.52 45.03
CA THR A 23 -22.88 21.43 45.02
C THR A 23 -23.58 21.32 46.38
N VAL A 24 -23.01 22.00 47.39
CA VAL A 24 -23.64 22.22 48.69
C VAL A 24 -24.84 23.14 48.49
N ALA A 25 -25.93 22.59 47.94
CA ALA A 25 -27.26 23.13 48.08
C ALA A 25 -27.93 22.32 49.18
N CYS A 26 -28.29 23.01 50.27
CA CYS A 26 -29.05 22.41 51.37
C CYS A 26 -30.33 21.74 50.83
N ALA A 27 -30.86 20.72 51.52
CA ALA A 27 -32.11 20.07 51.10
C ALA A 27 -33.27 21.08 50.92
N SER A 28 -33.27 22.18 51.67
CA SER A 28 -34.23 23.30 51.59
C SER A 28 -34.03 24.20 50.36
N CYS A 29 -32.82 24.18 49.79
CA CYS A 29 -32.37 24.96 48.63
C CYS A 29 -32.59 24.18 47.33
N CYS A 30 -32.42 22.86 47.38
CA CYS A 30 -32.91 21.92 46.38
C CYS A 30 -34.42 21.74 46.52
N LYS A 31 -35.21 22.79 46.27
CA LYS A 31 -36.67 22.62 46.21
C LYS A 31 -36.97 21.55 45.14
N PRO A 32 -37.79 20.52 45.44
CA PRO A 32 -38.13 19.43 44.51
C PRO A 32 -39.04 19.89 43.34
N GLY A 33 -38.85 21.10 42.83
CA GLY A 33 -39.69 21.74 41.82
C GLY A 33 -38.99 22.77 40.95
N ASP A 34 -37.65 22.87 40.97
CA ASP A 34 -36.96 23.58 39.88
C ASP A 34 -36.88 22.66 38.65
N ASP A 35 -38.05 22.38 38.06
CA ASP A 35 -38.28 21.59 36.83
C ASP A 35 -37.54 22.14 35.60
N LYS A 36 -36.80 23.24 35.77
CA LYS A 36 -36.03 23.92 34.73
C LYS A 36 -34.62 23.37 34.55
N ALA A 37 -34.10 22.60 35.51
CA ALA A 37 -32.77 22.04 35.38
C ALA A 37 -32.78 20.87 34.38
N GLN A 38 -32.03 21.03 33.28
CA GLN A 38 -31.95 20.04 32.21
C GLN A 38 -31.36 18.72 32.73
N LYS A 39 -32.09 17.63 32.47
CA LYS A 39 -31.71 16.26 32.87
C LYS A 39 -31.36 15.43 31.64
N LEU A 40 -30.30 14.64 31.76
CA LEU A 40 -29.85 13.70 30.73
C LEU A 40 -30.24 12.27 31.10
N THR A 41 -30.72 11.49 30.14
CA THR A 41 -30.86 10.04 30.32
C THR A 41 -29.49 9.39 30.47
N ARG A 42 -29.42 8.21 31.10
CA ARG A 42 -28.17 7.42 31.18
C ARG A 42 -27.51 7.27 29.82
N THR A 43 -28.27 6.98 28.77
CA THR A 43 -27.76 6.82 27.41
C THR A 43 -27.16 8.12 26.87
N ALA A 44 -27.77 9.27 27.14
CA ALA A 44 -27.24 10.57 26.74
C ALA A 44 -25.98 10.94 27.53
N ALA A 45 -25.97 10.72 28.84
CA ALA A 45 -24.82 11.01 29.70
C ALA A 45 -23.60 10.11 29.38
N LEU A 46 -23.82 8.83 29.03
CA LEU A 46 -22.76 7.91 28.62
C LEU A 46 -22.05 8.31 27.31
N ARG A 47 -22.63 9.21 26.51
CA ARG A 47 -21.94 9.80 25.35
C ARG A 47 -20.94 10.87 25.75
N LEU A 48 -21.02 11.39 26.97
CA LEU A 48 -20.23 12.50 27.47
C LEU A 48 -19.15 12.06 28.47
N VAL A 49 -19.43 11.03 29.27
CA VAL A 49 -18.55 10.54 30.35
C VAL A 49 -18.50 9.02 30.42
N SER A 50 -17.46 8.47 31.04
CA SER A 50 -17.33 7.03 31.23
C SER A 50 -18.41 6.44 32.16
N THR A 51 -18.73 5.15 31.99
CA THR A 51 -19.69 4.45 32.87
C THR A 51 -19.26 4.49 34.34
N SER A 52 -17.97 4.29 34.60
CA SER A 52 -17.40 4.33 35.96
C SER A 52 -17.51 5.69 36.63
N ALA A 53 -17.47 6.77 35.85
CA ALA A 53 -17.63 8.11 36.38
C ALA A 53 -19.12 8.41 36.59
N LEU A 54 -19.97 8.04 35.64
CA LEU A 54 -21.42 8.24 35.72
C LEU A 54 -22.07 7.49 36.89
N ASP A 55 -21.58 6.30 37.24
CA ASP A 55 -22.09 5.53 38.37
C ASP A 55 -21.76 6.15 39.74
N ARG A 56 -20.87 7.17 39.80
CA ARG A 56 -20.60 7.97 41.00
C ARG A 56 -21.55 9.14 41.18
N LEU A 57 -22.32 9.49 40.14
CA LEU A 57 -23.31 10.55 40.22
C LEU A 57 -24.63 10.02 40.76
N CYS A 58 -25.29 10.85 41.57
CA CYS A 58 -26.67 10.64 41.95
C CYS A 58 -27.56 10.67 40.70
N CYS A 59 -28.62 9.85 40.69
CA CYS A 59 -29.58 9.86 39.60
C CYS A 59 -31.02 9.74 40.11
N GLU A 60 -31.92 10.43 39.44
CA GLU A 60 -33.35 10.21 39.60
C GLU A 60 -33.77 9.00 38.76
N THR A 61 -34.60 8.14 39.32
CA THR A 61 -35.10 6.95 38.62
C THR A 61 -36.58 7.12 38.30
N LYS A 62 -36.94 6.97 37.02
CA LYS A 62 -38.33 7.01 36.53
C LYS A 62 -38.70 5.71 35.83
N THR A 63 -39.99 5.40 35.78
CA THR A 63 -40.49 4.28 34.96
C THR A 63 -40.08 4.48 33.50
N ASN A 64 -39.61 3.41 32.86
CA ASN A 64 -39.20 3.47 31.46
C ASN A 64 -40.41 3.81 30.57
N PRO A 65 -40.32 4.84 29.69
CA PRO A 65 -41.45 5.26 28.87
C PRO A 65 -41.84 4.26 27.78
N MET A 66 -40.92 3.36 27.39
CA MET A 66 -41.18 2.39 26.32
C MET A 66 -41.93 1.15 26.83
N TYR A 67 -41.57 0.62 28.01
CA TYR A 67 -42.18 -0.57 28.59
C TYR A 67 -42.13 -0.53 30.12
N ARG A 68 -43.25 -0.76 30.80
CA ARG A 68 -43.29 -0.80 32.29
C ARG A 68 -42.42 -1.90 32.91
N SER A 69 -42.22 -3.00 32.18
CA SER A 69 -41.39 -4.14 32.62
C SER A 69 -39.90 -3.97 32.36
N ALA A 70 -39.48 -2.94 31.61
CA ALA A 70 -38.07 -2.68 31.33
C ALA A 70 -37.37 -2.04 32.54
N ALA A 71 -36.03 -2.06 32.52
CA ALA A 71 -35.22 -1.40 33.53
C ALA A 71 -35.60 0.10 33.65
N PRO A 72 -35.74 0.63 34.89
CA PRO A 72 -36.09 2.02 35.11
C PRO A 72 -35.11 2.99 34.44
N MET A 73 -35.64 4.09 33.91
CA MET A 73 -34.86 5.15 33.28
C MET A 73 -34.13 5.97 34.36
N ARG A 74 -32.81 6.03 34.26
CA ARG A 74 -31.96 6.86 35.14
C ARG A 74 -31.73 8.24 34.48
N LEU A 75 -32.00 9.30 35.22
CA LEU A 75 -31.86 10.70 34.83
C LEU A 75 -30.78 11.37 35.69
N TYR A 76 -29.84 12.03 35.05
CA TYR A 76 -28.70 12.72 35.67
C TYR A 76 -28.81 14.21 35.43
N LEU A 77 -28.34 15.03 36.36
CA LEU A 77 -28.30 16.47 36.16
C LEU A 77 -27.24 16.84 35.11
N GLU A 78 -27.59 17.60 34.08
CA GLU A 78 -26.65 17.93 32.99
C GLU A 78 -25.41 18.67 33.52
N ALA A 79 -25.59 19.59 34.46
CA ALA A 79 -24.49 20.34 35.06
C ALA A 79 -23.45 19.43 35.75
N GLU A 80 -23.90 18.39 36.47
CA GLU A 80 -23.02 17.42 37.13
C GLU A 80 -22.28 16.55 36.11
N VAL A 81 -22.98 16.10 35.06
CA VAL A 81 -22.37 15.34 33.96
C VAL A 81 -21.30 16.17 33.23
N MET A 82 -21.57 17.46 33.00
CA MET A 82 -20.63 18.36 32.34
C MET A 82 -19.42 18.71 33.22
N ALA A 83 -19.62 18.89 34.53
CA ALA A 83 -18.51 19.05 35.47
C ALA A 83 -17.61 17.81 35.50
N LEU A 84 -18.22 16.62 35.52
CA LEU A 84 -17.49 15.35 35.49
C LEU A 84 -16.70 15.16 34.20
N ARG A 85 -17.27 15.58 33.06
CA ARG A 85 -16.58 15.57 31.76
C ARG A 85 -15.32 16.44 31.78
N HIS A 86 -15.38 17.61 32.43
CA HIS A 86 -14.20 18.48 32.57
C HIS A 86 -13.10 17.78 33.37
N VAL A 87 -13.46 17.16 34.50
CA VAL A 87 -12.51 16.41 35.34
C VAL A 87 -11.90 15.22 34.59
N GLU A 88 -12.70 14.46 33.83
CA GLU A 88 -12.18 13.37 32.99
C GLU A 88 -11.26 13.88 31.88
N ALA A 89 -11.56 15.04 31.30
CA ALA A 89 -10.74 15.68 30.27
C ALA A 89 -9.39 16.16 30.83
N GLU A 90 -9.38 16.83 31.99
CA GLU A 90 -8.16 17.23 32.69
C GLU A 90 -7.31 16.02 33.06
N ALA A 91 -7.93 14.98 33.66
CA ALA A 91 -7.22 13.75 34.00
C ALA A 91 -6.68 13.00 32.76
N ALA A 92 -7.39 13.06 31.63
CA ALA A 92 -6.91 12.50 30.37
C ALA A 92 -5.73 13.30 29.81
N GLN A 93 -5.79 14.63 29.88
CA GLN A 93 -4.71 15.53 29.47
C GLN A 93 -3.47 15.34 30.34
N GLU A 94 -3.61 15.26 31.67
CA GLU A 94 -2.50 14.94 32.58
C GLU A 94 -1.88 13.57 32.28
N LYS A 95 -2.70 12.54 32.04
CA LYS A 95 -2.22 11.23 31.60
C LYS A 95 -1.46 11.31 30.28
N GLN A 96 -1.92 12.14 29.34
CA GLN A 96 -1.24 12.32 28.06
C GLN A 96 0.11 13.03 28.25
N HIS A 97 0.16 14.12 29.02
CA HIS A 97 1.41 14.79 29.36
C HIS A 97 2.41 13.87 30.07
N ALA A 98 1.93 12.99 30.98
CA ALA A 98 2.77 11.99 31.62
C ALA A 98 3.33 10.96 30.62
N LYS A 99 2.54 10.53 29.63
CA LYS A 99 2.99 9.63 28.56
C LYS A 99 4.05 10.32 27.69
N ASP A 100 3.81 11.56 27.28
CA ASP A 100 4.71 12.32 26.42
C ASP A 100 6.05 12.61 27.13
N ALA A 101 6.00 12.92 28.43
CA ALA A 101 7.21 13.09 29.26
C ALA A 101 8.08 11.82 29.30
N ILE A 102 7.48 10.63 29.41
CA ILE A 102 8.20 9.35 29.35
C ILE A 102 8.89 9.16 28.00
N VAL A 103 8.20 9.50 26.90
CA VAL A 103 8.77 9.38 25.56
C VAL A 103 9.93 10.36 25.37
N GLU A 104 9.78 11.61 25.77
CA GLU A 104 10.84 12.63 25.69
C GLU A 104 12.05 12.28 26.56
N GLU A 105 11.86 11.77 27.77
CA GLU A 105 12.95 11.28 28.61
C GLU A 105 13.73 10.15 27.91
N ARG A 106 13.03 9.24 27.22
CA ARG A 106 13.67 8.16 26.46
C ARG A 106 14.41 8.65 25.23
N LYS A 107 13.86 9.64 24.51
CA LYS A 107 14.57 10.30 23.40
C LYS A 107 15.88 10.91 23.89
N ARG A 108 15.87 11.62 25.04
CA ARG A 108 17.08 12.20 25.66
C ARG A 108 18.12 11.15 26.08
N LYS A 109 17.68 9.93 26.39
CA LYS A 109 18.58 8.82 26.74
C LYS A 109 19.28 8.20 25.52
N LEU A 110 18.83 8.47 24.30
CA LEU A 110 19.50 7.99 23.08
C LEU A 110 20.75 8.83 22.81
N SER A 111 21.79 8.18 22.30
CA SER A 111 23.01 8.86 21.84
C SER A 111 22.86 9.54 20.47
N PHE A 112 21.66 9.49 19.87
CA PHE A 112 21.37 9.96 18.51
C PHE A 112 19.96 10.54 18.42
N SER A 113 19.69 11.35 17.40
CA SER A 113 18.37 11.96 17.20
C SER A 113 17.41 10.98 16.53
N VAL A 114 16.16 10.95 16.98
CA VAL A 114 15.09 10.15 16.32
C VAL A 114 14.91 10.57 14.85
N ASN A 115 15.15 11.84 14.55
CA ASN A 115 15.03 12.40 13.22
C ASN A 115 16.14 11.94 12.26
N ASP A 116 17.22 11.33 12.78
CA ASP A 116 18.29 10.75 11.96
C ASP A 116 17.86 9.42 11.31
N VAL A 117 16.70 8.89 11.69
CA VAL A 117 16.13 7.65 11.15
C VAL A 117 15.01 7.99 10.15
N PRO A 118 15.07 7.48 8.91
CA PRO A 118 14.01 7.68 7.92
C PRO A 118 12.64 7.27 8.48
N PRO A 119 11.56 8.05 8.23
CA PRO A 119 10.24 7.78 8.80
C PRO A 119 9.75 6.35 8.60
N SER A 120 10.00 5.76 7.43
CA SER A 120 9.62 4.38 7.09
C SER A 120 10.34 3.29 7.90
N LEU A 121 11.43 3.63 8.61
CA LEU A 121 12.24 2.69 9.40
C LEU A 121 12.16 2.95 10.91
N GLN A 122 11.44 4.00 11.33
CA GLN A 122 11.34 4.36 12.75
C GLN A 122 10.68 3.24 13.57
N ASP A 123 9.63 2.60 13.06
CA ASP A 123 8.97 1.48 13.75
C ASP A 123 9.89 0.27 13.96
N TYR A 124 10.79 0.02 13.02
CA TYR A 124 11.79 -1.05 13.14
C TYR A 124 12.86 -0.70 14.17
N VAL A 125 13.41 0.52 14.11
CA VAL A 125 14.52 0.95 14.98
C VAL A 125 14.06 1.12 16.42
N PHE A 126 12.93 1.79 16.63
CA PHE A 126 12.44 2.15 17.95
C PHE A 126 11.49 1.12 18.55
N GLU A 127 10.84 0.27 17.75
CA GLU A 127 9.92 -0.79 18.21
C GLU A 127 8.92 -0.27 19.27
N ASP A 128 9.02 -0.75 20.51
CA ASP A 128 8.22 -0.31 21.64
C ASP A 128 8.96 0.64 22.59
N PHE A 129 10.22 0.97 22.29
CA PHE A 129 11.05 1.84 23.13
C PHE A 129 10.49 3.25 23.27
N LEU A 130 9.97 3.82 22.19
CA LEU A 130 9.31 5.14 22.22
C LEU A 130 7.81 5.05 22.54
N ARG A 131 7.29 3.88 22.87
CA ARG A 131 5.88 3.74 23.30
C ARG A 131 5.75 4.03 24.79
N PRO A 132 4.61 4.59 25.24
CA PRO A 132 4.37 4.92 26.64
C PRO A 132 4.02 3.68 27.48
N VAL A 133 4.89 2.67 27.46
CA VAL A 133 4.79 1.44 28.27
C VAL A 133 5.70 1.54 29.49
N LYS A 134 5.30 1.01 30.65
CA LYS A 134 6.10 1.08 31.89
C LYS A 134 7.52 0.50 31.73
N ARG A 135 7.65 -0.59 30.95
CA ARG A 135 8.94 -1.22 30.63
C ARG A 135 8.93 -1.62 29.15
N PRO A 136 9.75 -1.00 28.29
CA PRO A 136 9.87 -1.41 26.91
C PRO A 136 10.56 -2.78 26.83
N LYS A 137 10.13 -3.62 25.90
CA LYS A 137 10.76 -4.90 25.57
C LYS A 137 12.09 -4.67 24.85
N ALA A 138 12.17 -3.62 24.03
CA ALA A 138 13.43 -3.20 23.43
C ALA A 138 14.31 -2.47 24.46
N SER A 139 15.55 -2.93 24.62
CA SER A 139 16.54 -2.23 25.44
C SER A 139 17.17 -1.06 24.67
N LYS A 140 17.67 -0.03 25.38
CA LYS A 140 18.42 1.08 24.78
C LYS A 140 19.53 0.58 23.85
N ARG A 141 20.31 -0.43 24.30
CA ARG A 141 21.39 -1.04 23.52
C ARG A 141 20.89 -1.64 22.20
N ARG A 142 19.71 -2.27 22.19
CA ARG A 142 19.10 -2.85 20.98
C ARG A 142 18.66 -1.77 19.99
N VAL A 143 18.09 -0.68 20.49
CA VAL A 143 17.68 0.48 19.68
C VAL A 143 18.89 1.17 19.05
N GLU A 144 19.95 1.43 19.83
CA GLU A 144 21.22 1.98 19.32
C GLU A 144 21.88 1.06 18.29
N GLN A 145 21.82 -0.26 18.51
CA GLN A 145 22.33 -1.23 17.53
C GLN A 145 21.53 -1.18 16.22
N ARG A 146 20.19 -1.14 16.27
CA ARG A 146 19.35 -1.03 15.07
C ARG A 146 19.53 0.28 14.32
N GLN A 147 19.68 1.41 15.02
CA GLN A 147 19.97 2.68 14.38
C GLN A 147 21.34 2.65 13.70
N LYS A 148 22.37 2.11 14.36
CA LYS A 148 23.70 1.92 13.75
C LYS A 148 23.60 1.10 12.46
N LEU A 149 22.75 0.06 12.45
CA LEU A 149 22.51 -0.77 11.27
C LEU A 149 21.81 -0.01 10.14
N VAL A 150 20.75 0.75 10.44
CA VAL A 150 20.06 1.58 9.45
C VAL A 150 21.01 2.63 8.86
N ARG A 151 21.82 3.29 9.70
CA ARG A 151 22.81 4.26 9.26
C ARG A 151 23.84 3.63 8.33
N LEU A 152 24.38 2.46 8.69
CA LEU A 152 25.33 1.73 7.84
C LEU A 152 24.69 1.31 6.50
N ALA A 153 23.43 0.88 6.51
CA ALA A 153 22.71 0.51 5.29
C ALA A 153 22.45 1.73 4.39
N THR A 154 22.06 2.87 4.95
CA THR A 154 21.86 4.12 4.20
C THR A 154 23.18 4.63 3.62
N GLU A 155 24.26 4.62 4.41
CA GLU A 155 25.61 4.98 3.93
C GLU A 155 26.08 4.03 2.81
N ALA A 156 25.83 2.72 2.94
CA ALA A 156 26.14 1.74 1.91
C ALA A 156 25.31 1.96 0.63
N ALA A 157 24.01 2.25 0.75
CA ALA A 157 23.15 2.56 -0.39
C ALA A 157 23.60 3.83 -1.13
N LEU A 158 24.02 4.87 -0.40
CA LEU A 158 24.58 6.09 -0.98
C LEU A 158 25.92 5.85 -1.70
N LEU A 159 26.75 4.95 -1.17
CA LEU A 159 28.01 4.55 -1.81
C LEU A 159 27.76 3.67 -3.04
N LEU A 160 26.77 2.77 -2.99
CA LEU A 160 26.34 1.93 -4.13
C LEU A 160 25.77 2.77 -5.28
N HIS A 161 25.14 3.90 -4.97
CA HIS A 161 24.70 4.88 -5.97
C HIS A 161 25.86 5.72 -6.56
N LYS A 162 27.07 5.68 -5.98
CA LYS A 162 28.17 6.58 -6.34
C LYS A 162 29.49 5.89 -6.73
N GLY A 163 29.64 4.57 -6.62
CA GLY A 163 30.90 3.91 -6.96
C GLY A 163 30.85 2.38 -7.12
N PRO A 164 31.93 1.76 -7.66
CA PRO A 164 32.03 0.32 -7.88
C PRO A 164 32.09 -0.47 -6.56
N ILE A 165 31.40 -1.62 -6.52
CA ILE A 165 31.17 -2.51 -5.35
C ILE A 165 32.44 -2.81 -4.54
N ALA A 166 33.61 -2.89 -5.19
CA ALA A 166 34.89 -3.16 -4.54
C ALA A 166 35.34 -2.06 -3.54
N GLN A 167 35.07 -0.78 -3.82
CA GLN A 167 35.42 0.33 -2.92
C GLN A 167 34.53 0.37 -1.67
N ILE A 168 33.33 -0.21 -1.76
CA ILE A 168 32.33 -0.25 -0.69
C ILE A 168 32.71 -1.31 0.34
N ALA A 169 33.20 -2.47 -0.12
CA ALA A 169 33.75 -3.51 0.75
C ALA A 169 34.97 -3.02 1.55
N ASP A 170 35.91 -2.31 0.91
CA ASP A 170 37.08 -1.73 1.58
C ASP A 170 36.72 -0.66 2.63
N THR A 171 35.67 0.13 2.37
CA THR A 171 35.21 1.18 3.30
C THR A 171 34.49 0.59 4.53
N CYS A 172 33.79 -0.54 4.37
CA CYS A 172 33.14 -1.24 5.48
C CYS A 172 34.15 -2.00 6.36
N LEU A 173 35.21 -2.54 5.77
CA LEU A 173 36.27 -3.28 6.48
C LEU A 173 37.25 -2.36 7.23
N SER A 174 37.38 -1.09 6.83
CA SER A 174 38.32 -0.12 7.42
C SER A 174 37.77 0.63 8.66
N ARG A 175 36.54 0.36 9.13
CA ARG A 175 35.94 1.05 10.28
C ARG A 175 36.17 0.33 11.63
N PRO A 176 36.57 1.05 12.70
CA PRO A 176 37.01 0.48 13.99
C PRO A 176 35.89 -0.07 14.90
N ALA A 177 34.67 -0.27 14.38
CA ALA A 177 33.48 -0.58 15.16
C ALA A 177 33.11 -2.08 15.18
N LEU A 178 33.90 -2.93 14.53
CA LEU A 178 33.84 -4.39 14.53
C LEU A 178 35.08 -4.91 15.26
N LYS A 179 35.06 -4.91 16.60
CA LYS A 179 36.25 -5.20 17.42
C LYS A 179 36.39 -6.67 17.80
N THR A 180 35.30 -7.45 17.71
CA THR A 180 35.30 -8.85 18.12
C THR A 180 34.91 -9.79 16.97
N PRO A 181 35.41 -11.03 16.95
CA PRO A 181 34.99 -12.04 15.96
C PRO A 181 33.48 -12.29 15.97
N ALA A 182 32.82 -12.14 17.12
CA ALA A 182 31.37 -12.26 17.25
C ALA A 182 30.62 -11.09 16.58
N ASP A 183 31.14 -9.86 16.65
CA ASP A 183 30.57 -8.71 15.93
C ASP A 183 30.70 -8.87 14.41
N VAL A 184 31.82 -9.44 13.95
CA VAL A 184 32.03 -9.77 12.54
C VAL A 184 31.07 -10.88 12.10
N ALA A 185 30.90 -11.95 12.88
CA ALA A 185 29.97 -13.03 12.56
C ALA A 185 28.50 -12.58 12.56
N ALA A 186 28.10 -11.76 13.55
CA ALA A 186 26.77 -11.18 13.60
C ALA A 186 26.52 -10.17 12.47
N PHE A 187 27.53 -9.37 12.11
CA PHE A 187 27.47 -8.51 10.93
C PHE A 187 27.38 -9.33 9.64
N VAL A 188 28.12 -10.43 9.49
CA VAL A 188 28.06 -11.30 8.30
C VAL A 188 26.71 -12.02 8.20
N SER A 189 26.16 -12.52 9.31
CA SER A 189 24.84 -13.17 9.37
C SER A 189 23.71 -12.17 9.09
N LEU A 190 23.77 -10.99 9.70
CA LEU A 190 22.79 -9.94 9.45
C LEU A 190 22.98 -9.31 8.07
N HIS A 191 24.21 -9.23 7.56
CA HIS A 191 24.50 -8.85 6.20
C HIS A 191 23.96 -9.90 5.25
N SER A 192 24.07 -11.21 5.50
CA SER A 192 23.39 -12.22 4.67
C SER A 192 21.87 -12.12 4.77
N GLU A 193 21.29 -11.88 5.95
CA GLU A 193 19.82 -11.76 6.10
C GLU A 193 19.27 -10.46 5.51
N LEU A 194 19.94 -9.33 5.70
CA LEU A 194 19.56 -8.04 5.12
C LEU A 194 19.95 -7.95 3.64
N ARG A 195 21.06 -8.57 3.22
CA ARG A 195 21.36 -8.78 1.79
C ARG A 195 20.26 -9.64 1.22
N ASP A 196 19.96 -10.81 1.74
CA ASP A 196 18.98 -11.70 1.13
C ASP A 196 17.56 -11.09 1.16
N ALA A 197 17.17 -10.29 2.16
CA ALA A 197 15.88 -9.60 2.20
C ALA A 197 15.82 -8.31 1.35
N ALA A 198 16.86 -7.47 1.39
CA ALA A 198 16.93 -6.21 0.64
C ALA A 198 17.37 -6.43 -0.81
N VAL A 199 18.27 -7.37 -1.10
CA VAL A 199 18.58 -7.90 -2.44
C VAL A 199 17.39 -8.69 -2.96
N ALA A 200 16.61 -9.45 -2.17
CA ALA A 200 15.36 -10.02 -2.72
C ALA A 200 14.38 -8.92 -3.12
N ARG A 201 14.08 -7.94 -2.26
CA ARG A 201 13.15 -6.84 -2.61
C ARG A 201 13.67 -5.97 -3.76
N GLU A 202 14.95 -5.61 -3.69
CA GLU A 202 15.55 -4.64 -4.60
C GLU A 202 16.12 -5.28 -5.87
N CYS A 203 16.54 -6.54 -5.84
CA CYS A 203 16.78 -7.29 -7.07
C CYS A 203 15.51 -7.83 -7.70
N VAL A 204 14.36 -7.94 -7.02
CA VAL A 204 13.09 -8.11 -7.71
C VAL A 204 12.73 -6.83 -8.44
N ARG A 205 12.88 -5.66 -7.78
CA ARG A 205 12.70 -4.36 -8.40
C ARG A 205 13.68 -4.12 -9.55
N ILE A 206 14.96 -4.45 -9.41
CA ILE A 206 15.98 -4.30 -10.45
C ILE A 206 15.81 -5.36 -11.54
N ALA A 207 15.52 -6.62 -11.19
CA ALA A 207 15.29 -7.68 -12.17
C ALA A 207 14.08 -7.37 -13.05
N THR A 208 13.01 -6.75 -12.56
CA THR A 208 11.92 -6.33 -13.46
C THR A 208 12.38 -5.38 -14.57
N PHE A 209 13.51 -4.67 -14.41
CA PHE A 209 14.14 -3.84 -15.43
C PHE A 209 15.26 -4.55 -16.23
N LEU A 210 15.67 -5.76 -15.83
CA LEU A 210 16.69 -6.54 -16.54
C LEU A 210 16.09 -7.38 -17.67
N THR A 211 16.81 -7.47 -18.79
CA THR A 211 16.50 -8.41 -19.87
C THR A 211 16.58 -9.85 -19.37
N THR A 212 15.95 -10.79 -20.07
CA THR A 212 16.00 -12.22 -19.69
C THR A 212 17.44 -12.75 -19.64
N ALA A 213 18.30 -12.28 -20.55
CA ALA A 213 19.72 -12.65 -20.57
C ALA A 213 20.47 -12.08 -19.35
N ASP A 214 20.22 -10.82 -19.00
CA ASP A 214 20.86 -10.18 -17.84
C ASP A 214 20.39 -10.76 -16.51
N LYS A 215 19.12 -11.18 -16.42
CA LYS A 215 18.60 -11.94 -15.27
C LYS A 215 19.34 -13.24 -15.06
N GLN A 216 19.52 -14.02 -16.13
CA GLN A 216 20.24 -15.30 -16.05
C GLN A 216 21.71 -15.09 -15.66
N LYS A 217 22.34 -14.04 -16.19
CA LYS A 217 23.71 -13.65 -15.83
C LYS A 217 23.80 -13.23 -14.37
N ALA A 218 22.88 -12.39 -13.89
CA ALA A 218 22.81 -11.96 -12.49
C ALA A 218 22.57 -13.13 -11.52
N CYS A 219 21.68 -14.07 -11.86
CA CYS A 219 21.40 -15.26 -11.05
C CYS A 219 22.59 -16.20 -10.93
N ARG A 220 23.53 -16.21 -11.90
CA ARG A 220 24.79 -16.97 -11.82
C ARG A 220 25.83 -16.29 -10.93
N ILE A 221 25.81 -14.95 -10.87
CA ILE A 221 26.79 -14.13 -10.15
C ILE A 221 26.40 -13.97 -8.66
N VAL A 222 25.10 -13.91 -8.35
CA VAL A 222 24.60 -13.68 -6.99
C VAL A 222 23.91 -14.95 -6.45
N PRO A 223 24.58 -15.74 -5.59
CA PRO A 223 23.97 -16.89 -4.94
C PRO A 223 22.72 -16.50 -4.15
N GLY A 224 21.63 -17.25 -4.30
CA GLY A 224 20.35 -16.99 -3.62
C GLY A 224 19.42 -16.01 -4.35
N LEU A 225 19.90 -15.26 -5.36
CA LEU A 225 19.08 -14.32 -6.12
C LEU A 225 17.90 -15.00 -6.83
N LYS A 226 18.14 -16.19 -7.41
CA LYS A 226 17.09 -16.97 -8.06
C LYS A 226 15.96 -17.33 -7.07
N ALA A 227 16.30 -17.85 -5.90
CA ALA A 227 15.33 -18.22 -4.87
C ALA A 227 14.55 -16.99 -4.36
N GLY A 228 15.22 -15.85 -4.19
CA GLY A 228 14.57 -14.59 -3.82
C GLY A 228 13.62 -14.06 -4.89
N LEU A 229 14.02 -14.16 -6.17
CA LEU A 229 13.18 -13.79 -7.31
C LEU A 229 11.94 -14.69 -7.39
N ASP A 230 12.14 -16.01 -7.28
CA ASP A 230 11.07 -17.00 -7.31
C ASP A 230 10.07 -16.78 -6.16
N ALA A 231 10.55 -16.51 -4.94
CA ALA A 231 9.70 -16.22 -3.78
C ALA A 231 8.88 -14.93 -3.95
N ALA A 232 9.48 -13.88 -4.51
CA ALA A 232 8.76 -12.63 -4.74
C ALA A 232 7.76 -12.73 -5.90
N LEU A 233 8.08 -13.49 -6.94
CA LEU A 233 7.14 -13.82 -8.03
C LEU A 233 5.94 -14.60 -7.47
N ALA A 234 6.18 -15.59 -6.59
CA ALA A 234 5.12 -16.31 -5.89
C ALA A 234 4.25 -15.35 -5.06
N HIS A 235 4.85 -14.45 -4.30
CA HIS A 235 4.10 -13.45 -3.52
C HIS A 235 3.27 -12.49 -4.40
N ARG A 236 3.78 -12.06 -5.57
CA ARG A 236 2.99 -11.27 -6.53
C ARG A 236 1.82 -12.07 -7.09
N LYS A 237 2.02 -13.35 -7.40
CA LYS A 237 0.94 -14.25 -7.86
C LYS A 237 -0.13 -14.38 -6.80
N ASP A 238 0.25 -14.58 -5.54
CA ASP A 238 -0.69 -14.63 -4.42
C ASP A 238 -1.47 -13.32 -4.26
N ALA A 239 -0.83 -12.17 -4.49
CA ALA A 239 -1.52 -10.88 -4.45
C ALA A 239 -2.60 -10.78 -5.55
N LEU A 240 -2.28 -11.23 -6.77
CA LEU A 240 -3.24 -11.29 -7.88
C LEU A 240 -4.39 -12.25 -7.57
N ILE A 241 -4.06 -13.47 -7.11
CA ILE A 241 -5.05 -14.49 -6.71
C ILE A 241 -5.99 -13.91 -5.65
N ARG A 242 -5.48 -13.24 -4.60
CA ARG A 242 -6.31 -12.59 -3.57
C ARG A 242 -7.28 -11.56 -4.15
N GLY A 243 -6.85 -10.80 -5.15
CA GLY A 243 -7.71 -9.85 -5.87
C GLY A 243 -8.90 -10.56 -6.54
N VAL A 244 -8.64 -11.68 -7.22
CA VAL A 244 -9.67 -12.49 -7.88
C VAL A 244 -10.53 -13.27 -6.86
N CYS A 245 -9.96 -13.78 -5.76
CA CYS A 245 -10.60 -14.59 -4.70
C CYS A 245 -11.74 -13.92 -3.96
N SER A 246 -11.82 -12.60 -3.98
CA SER A 246 -12.96 -11.88 -3.44
C SER A 246 -14.31 -12.25 -4.09
N SER A 247 -14.28 -12.94 -5.25
CA SER A 247 -15.46 -13.28 -6.07
C SER A 247 -15.81 -14.78 -6.21
N GLY A 248 -15.16 -15.69 -5.47
CA GLY A 248 -15.69 -17.05 -5.24
C GLY A 248 -15.31 -18.20 -6.20
N GLY A 249 -14.34 -18.06 -7.11
CA GLY A 249 -13.94 -19.16 -8.03
C GLY A 249 -12.55 -19.06 -8.69
N SER A 250 -11.54 -18.57 -8.00
CA SER A 250 -10.62 -17.57 -8.57
C SER A 250 -9.16 -17.94 -8.84
N ALA A 251 -8.62 -19.02 -8.29
CA ALA A 251 -7.21 -19.36 -8.54
C ALA A 251 -7.01 -19.95 -9.95
N GLU A 252 -7.99 -20.72 -10.40
CA GLU A 252 -8.00 -21.35 -11.74
C GLU A 252 -7.99 -20.32 -12.87
N TRP A 253 -8.60 -19.15 -12.67
CA TRP A 253 -8.61 -18.06 -13.66
C TRP A 253 -7.22 -17.45 -13.89
N VAL A 254 -6.40 -17.38 -12.84
CA VAL A 254 -5.03 -16.87 -12.95
C VAL A 254 -4.14 -17.87 -13.69
N ASP A 255 -4.45 -19.16 -13.59
CA ASP A 255 -3.73 -20.24 -14.25
C ASP A 255 -4.29 -20.61 -15.63
N ASP A 256 -5.30 -19.88 -16.11
CA ASP A 256 -5.87 -20.07 -17.43
C ASP A 256 -4.83 -19.74 -18.54
N PRO A 257 -4.62 -20.63 -19.53
CA PRO A 257 -3.73 -20.37 -20.65
C PRO A 257 -4.05 -19.07 -21.41
N ALA A 258 -5.35 -18.69 -21.51
CA ALA A 258 -5.76 -17.45 -22.16
C ALA A 258 -5.27 -16.20 -21.41
N CYS A 259 -5.21 -16.27 -20.07
CA CYS A 259 -4.73 -15.22 -19.19
C CYS A 259 -3.20 -15.19 -19.04
N ALA A 260 -2.48 -16.20 -19.54
CA ALA A 260 -1.03 -16.33 -19.34
C ALA A 260 -0.26 -15.09 -19.80
N ARG A 261 -0.66 -14.45 -20.91
CA ARG A 261 -0.04 -13.22 -21.41
C ARG A 261 -0.22 -12.05 -20.42
N ARG A 262 -1.44 -11.80 -19.95
CA ARG A 262 -1.75 -10.74 -18.97
C ARG A 262 -1.05 -10.98 -17.63
N VAL A 263 -1.09 -12.21 -17.11
CA VAL A 263 -0.42 -12.58 -15.87
C VAL A 263 1.09 -12.41 -15.99
N LYS A 264 1.70 -12.85 -17.10
CA LYS A 264 3.12 -12.66 -17.37
C LYS A 264 3.50 -11.18 -17.43
N ARG A 265 2.66 -10.32 -18.01
CA ARG A 265 2.87 -8.86 -18.00
C ARG A 265 2.80 -8.27 -16.60
N PHE A 266 1.76 -8.62 -15.83
CA PHE A 266 1.68 -8.21 -14.44
C PHE A 266 2.94 -8.61 -13.67
N MET A 267 3.44 -9.83 -13.83
CA MET A 267 4.68 -10.26 -13.19
C MET A 267 5.92 -9.47 -13.63
N ARG A 268 5.98 -9.08 -14.90
CA ARG A 268 7.12 -8.38 -15.49
C ARG A 268 7.17 -6.89 -15.13
N HIS A 269 6.03 -6.21 -15.10
CA HIS A 269 5.97 -4.75 -14.98
C HIS A 269 5.56 -4.34 -13.56
N ILE A 270 6.36 -3.48 -12.90
CA ILE A 270 6.09 -3.02 -11.52
C ILE A 270 4.86 -2.10 -11.45
N ARG A 271 4.59 -1.36 -12.54
CA ARG A 271 3.57 -0.29 -12.55
C ARG A 271 2.14 -0.80 -12.68
N ILE A 272 1.95 -2.06 -13.06
CA ILE A 272 0.61 -2.61 -13.26
C ILE A 272 0.01 -2.96 -11.90
N ASP A 273 -1.14 -2.35 -11.60
CA ASP A 273 -1.86 -2.58 -10.36
C ASP A 273 -2.48 -3.99 -10.31
N ALA A 274 -2.37 -4.63 -9.15
CA ALA A 274 -2.86 -6.00 -8.96
C ALA A 274 -4.39 -6.08 -8.97
N ALA A 275 -5.08 -5.07 -8.42
CA ALA A 275 -6.52 -5.03 -8.39
C ALA A 275 -7.10 -4.73 -9.78
N GLU A 276 -6.48 -3.81 -10.53
CA GLU A 276 -6.84 -3.57 -11.93
C GLU A 276 -6.66 -4.83 -12.79
N THR A 277 -5.50 -5.50 -12.67
CA THR A 277 -5.25 -6.75 -13.41
C THR A 277 -6.28 -7.82 -13.05
N ALA A 278 -6.57 -7.99 -11.75
CA ALA A 278 -7.60 -8.93 -11.30
C ALA A 278 -8.98 -8.58 -11.88
N ALA A 279 -9.36 -7.29 -11.88
CA ALA A 279 -10.63 -6.84 -12.45
C ALA A 279 -10.73 -7.14 -13.95
N LYS A 280 -9.64 -6.97 -14.71
CA LYS A 280 -9.59 -7.30 -16.14
C LYS A 280 -9.71 -8.81 -16.40
N ILE A 281 -9.04 -9.64 -15.61
CA ILE A 281 -9.18 -11.12 -15.68
C ILE A 281 -10.65 -11.52 -15.40
N VAL A 282 -11.27 -10.93 -14.37
CA VAL A 282 -12.69 -11.17 -14.05
C VAL A 282 -13.59 -10.74 -15.22
N ALA A 283 -13.35 -9.57 -15.81
CA ALA A 283 -14.11 -9.09 -16.97
C ALA A 283 -13.94 -9.99 -18.21
N PHE A 284 -12.73 -10.48 -18.44
CA PHE A 284 -12.45 -11.48 -19.48
C PHE A 284 -13.30 -12.74 -19.24
N HIS A 285 -13.24 -13.35 -18.06
CA HIS A 285 -14.02 -14.56 -17.77
C HIS A 285 -15.53 -14.36 -17.84
N ARG A 286 -16.05 -13.15 -17.56
CA ARG A 286 -17.47 -12.82 -17.74
C ARG A 286 -17.92 -12.78 -19.20
N THR A 287 -17.01 -12.41 -20.10
CA THR A 287 -17.30 -12.28 -21.54
C THR A 287 -16.79 -13.48 -22.35
N ARG A 288 -16.01 -14.37 -21.73
CA ARG A 288 -15.45 -15.56 -22.37
C ARG A 288 -16.58 -16.50 -22.79
N GLY A 289 -16.61 -16.85 -24.08
CA GLY A 289 -17.68 -17.63 -24.69
C GLY A 289 -18.84 -16.78 -25.26
N ASP A 290 -18.85 -15.46 -25.04
CA ASP A 290 -19.77 -14.52 -25.69
C ASP A 290 -19.06 -13.78 -26.83
N ALA A 291 -19.01 -14.43 -27.99
CA ALA A 291 -18.36 -13.88 -29.18
C ALA A 291 -19.01 -12.56 -29.64
N VAL A 292 -20.33 -12.39 -29.43
CA VAL A 292 -21.05 -11.18 -29.83
C VAL A 292 -20.62 -10.00 -28.96
N ALA A 293 -20.62 -10.17 -27.64
CA ALA A 293 -20.15 -9.14 -26.72
C ALA A 293 -18.67 -8.79 -26.96
N ARG A 294 -17.81 -9.79 -27.20
CA ARG A 294 -16.39 -9.57 -27.46
C ARG A 294 -16.15 -8.87 -28.80
N ARG A 295 -16.87 -9.24 -29.86
CA ARG A 295 -16.79 -8.50 -31.14
C ARG A 295 -17.24 -7.05 -30.98
N ALA A 296 -18.30 -6.78 -30.21
CA ALA A 296 -18.73 -5.41 -29.94
C ALA A 296 -17.68 -4.59 -29.16
N LEU A 297 -17.03 -5.19 -28.16
CA LEU A 297 -15.92 -4.56 -27.43
C LEU A 297 -14.75 -4.23 -28.37
N LEU A 298 -14.39 -5.16 -29.25
CA LEU A 298 -13.33 -4.96 -30.22
C LEU A 298 -13.70 -3.86 -31.23
N GLN A 299 -14.93 -3.87 -31.74
CA GLN A 299 -15.39 -2.88 -32.71
C GLN A 299 -15.30 -1.47 -32.14
N ALA A 300 -15.73 -1.28 -30.89
CA ALA A 300 -15.63 0.02 -30.22
C ALA A 300 -14.18 0.53 -30.05
N ALA A 301 -13.19 -0.37 -29.98
CA ALA A 301 -11.78 0.01 -29.95
C ALA A 301 -11.23 0.28 -31.37
N MET A 302 -11.62 -0.52 -32.37
CA MET A 302 -11.27 -0.32 -33.78
C MET A 302 -11.82 1.02 -34.32
N ASP A 303 -13.07 1.34 -34.01
CA ASP A 303 -13.73 2.58 -34.44
C ASP A 303 -12.97 3.83 -33.97
N LYS A 304 -12.35 3.78 -32.79
CA LYS A 304 -11.52 4.90 -32.26
C LYS A 304 -10.27 5.13 -33.08
N GLN A 305 -9.72 4.09 -33.69
CA GLN A 305 -8.55 4.15 -34.57
C GLN A 305 -8.93 4.20 -36.05
N HIS A 306 -10.23 4.33 -36.36
CA HIS A 306 -10.75 4.30 -37.73
C HIS A 306 -10.38 3.02 -38.51
N LEU A 307 -10.31 1.89 -37.80
CA LEU A 307 -10.03 0.57 -38.37
C LEU A 307 -11.29 -0.28 -38.48
N GLU A 308 -11.27 -1.26 -39.38
CA GLU A 308 -12.29 -2.30 -39.47
C GLU A 308 -11.79 -3.62 -38.88
N ILE A 309 -12.69 -4.41 -38.30
CA ILE A 309 -12.35 -5.76 -37.85
C ILE A 309 -12.10 -6.63 -39.08
N ARG A 310 -10.85 -7.03 -39.24
CA ARG A 310 -10.40 -7.99 -40.24
C ARG A 310 -10.80 -9.41 -39.87
N ASP A 311 -11.65 -10.03 -40.69
CA ASP A 311 -12.07 -11.43 -40.49
C ASP A 311 -10.97 -12.44 -40.84
N ASP A 312 -9.92 -12.02 -41.57
CA ASP A 312 -8.73 -12.83 -41.89
C ASP A 312 -7.62 -12.73 -40.82
N SER A 313 -7.81 -11.93 -39.77
CA SER A 313 -6.84 -11.80 -38.69
C SER A 313 -7.07 -12.85 -37.59
N ASP A 314 -6.16 -13.82 -37.49
CA ASP A 314 -6.15 -14.82 -36.42
C ASP A 314 -6.15 -14.18 -35.02
N PHE A 315 -5.55 -12.98 -34.87
CA PHE A 315 -5.51 -12.30 -33.59
C PHE A 315 -6.88 -11.69 -33.22
N CYS A 316 -7.58 -11.10 -34.19
CA CYS A 316 -8.96 -10.65 -34.01
C CYS A 316 -9.88 -11.84 -33.71
N ALA A 317 -9.74 -12.94 -34.47
CA ALA A 317 -10.52 -14.15 -34.28
C ALA A 317 -10.31 -14.75 -32.88
N SER A 318 -9.04 -14.90 -32.45
CA SER A 318 -8.66 -15.40 -31.12
C SER A 318 -9.17 -14.50 -29.99
N PHE A 319 -9.19 -13.18 -30.21
CA PHE A 319 -9.79 -12.26 -29.26
C PHE A 319 -11.29 -12.51 -29.18
N ILE A 320 -12.01 -12.56 -30.31
CA ILE A 320 -13.47 -12.71 -30.34
C ILE A 320 -13.92 -14.05 -29.75
N SER A 321 -13.22 -15.15 -30.03
CA SER A 321 -13.50 -16.49 -29.48
C SER A 321 -13.23 -16.58 -27.97
N GLY A 322 -12.41 -15.67 -27.42
CA GLY A 322 -12.00 -15.71 -26.01
C GLY A 322 -10.85 -16.68 -25.75
N ASP A 323 -10.03 -16.97 -26.77
CA ASP A 323 -8.82 -17.78 -26.64
C ASP A 323 -7.65 -16.99 -26.04
N VAL A 324 -7.71 -15.65 -26.12
CA VAL A 324 -6.70 -14.75 -25.54
C VAL A 324 -7.33 -13.66 -24.66
N ASP A 325 -6.73 -13.42 -23.50
CA ASP A 325 -7.03 -12.30 -22.62
C ASP A 325 -6.06 -11.15 -22.85
N VAL A 326 -6.49 -10.20 -23.69
CA VAL A 326 -5.81 -8.93 -23.98
C VAL A 326 -6.83 -7.79 -23.92
N ASP A 327 -6.36 -6.54 -23.82
CA ASP A 327 -7.25 -5.38 -23.85
C ASP A 327 -7.70 -5.11 -25.30
N PRO A 328 -8.95 -4.70 -25.57
CA PRO A 328 -9.40 -4.46 -26.94
C PRO A 328 -8.60 -3.32 -27.61
N GLU A 329 -8.13 -2.34 -26.83
CA GLU A 329 -7.24 -1.28 -27.31
C GLU A 329 -5.88 -1.82 -27.78
N GLU A 330 -5.37 -2.89 -27.16
CA GLU A 330 -4.14 -3.55 -27.62
C GLU A 330 -4.36 -4.19 -28.99
N VAL A 331 -5.48 -4.89 -29.18
CA VAL A 331 -5.80 -5.53 -30.47
C VAL A 331 -5.92 -4.47 -31.56
N ALA A 332 -6.61 -3.36 -31.28
CA ALA A 332 -6.70 -2.23 -32.21
C ALA A 332 -5.32 -1.64 -32.54
N ALA A 333 -4.47 -1.40 -31.53
CA ALA A 333 -3.12 -0.88 -31.73
C ALA A 333 -2.24 -1.81 -32.60
N ILE A 334 -2.30 -3.13 -32.38
CA ILE A 334 -1.55 -4.08 -33.22
C ILE A 334 -2.09 -4.12 -34.65
N MET A 335 -3.42 -4.00 -34.83
CA MET A 335 -4.00 -3.92 -36.17
C MET A 335 -3.63 -2.63 -36.90
N ASP A 336 -3.51 -1.51 -36.19
CA ASP A 336 -3.05 -0.24 -36.74
C ASP A 336 -1.60 -0.35 -37.26
N ILE A 337 -0.71 -0.86 -36.41
CA ILE A 337 0.69 -1.13 -36.78
C ILE A 337 0.76 -2.09 -37.99
N THR A 338 -0.09 -3.12 -37.99
CA THR A 338 -0.14 -4.09 -39.09
C THR A 338 -0.58 -3.42 -40.40
N ALA A 339 -1.68 -2.65 -40.38
CA ALA A 339 -2.18 -1.93 -41.54
C ALA A 339 -1.09 -0.98 -42.09
N TYR A 340 -0.48 -0.19 -41.22
CA TYR A 340 0.62 0.69 -41.58
C TYR A 340 1.79 -0.02 -42.26
N LEU A 341 2.25 -1.16 -41.72
CA LEU A 341 3.34 -1.93 -42.31
C LEU A 341 2.99 -2.47 -43.70
N PHE A 342 1.74 -2.91 -43.91
CA PHE A 342 1.29 -3.40 -45.21
C PHE A 342 1.08 -2.27 -46.22
N ASP A 343 0.43 -1.18 -45.82
CA ASP A 343 0.04 -0.09 -46.71
C ASP A 343 1.24 0.77 -47.12
N SER A 344 2.17 1.01 -46.19
CA SER A 344 3.34 1.87 -46.46
C SER A 344 4.49 1.11 -47.12
N TRP A 345 4.69 -0.17 -46.76
CA TRP A 345 5.91 -0.90 -47.08
C TRP A 345 5.70 -2.33 -47.61
N GLY A 346 4.46 -2.83 -47.62
CA GLY A 346 4.11 -4.15 -48.12
C GLY A 346 4.44 -5.32 -47.18
N HIS A 347 4.16 -6.52 -47.66
CA HIS A 347 4.26 -7.77 -46.87
C HIS A 347 5.68 -8.08 -46.35
N VAL A 348 6.72 -7.64 -47.06
CA VAL A 348 8.12 -7.86 -46.64
C VAL A 348 8.42 -7.10 -45.35
N ALA A 349 7.98 -5.85 -45.25
CA ALA A 349 8.14 -5.04 -44.06
C ALA A 349 7.38 -5.63 -42.87
N TYR A 350 6.14 -6.06 -43.08
CA TYR A 350 5.40 -6.78 -42.05
C TYR A 350 6.19 -8.01 -41.56
N SER A 351 6.70 -8.84 -42.47
CA SER A 351 7.44 -10.05 -42.11
C SER A 351 8.75 -9.76 -41.36
N LYS A 352 9.41 -8.63 -41.63
CA LYS A 352 10.70 -8.29 -41.00
C LYS A 352 10.55 -7.49 -39.71
N CYS A 353 9.59 -6.58 -39.66
CA CYS A 353 9.54 -5.50 -38.68
C CYS A 353 8.39 -5.65 -37.66
N SER A 354 7.34 -6.44 -37.95
CA SER A 354 6.15 -6.56 -37.09
C SER A 354 6.48 -6.82 -35.63
N LEU A 355 7.29 -7.85 -35.35
CA LEU A 355 7.66 -8.21 -33.98
C LEU A 355 8.38 -7.08 -33.23
N GLN A 356 9.20 -6.28 -33.90
CA GLN A 356 9.95 -5.18 -33.29
C GLN A 356 9.04 -3.96 -33.06
N ALA A 357 8.18 -3.65 -34.03
CA ALA A 357 7.18 -2.60 -33.92
C ALA A 357 6.17 -2.90 -32.80
N GLU A 358 5.62 -4.12 -32.75
CA GLU A 358 4.76 -4.57 -31.65
C GLU A 358 5.46 -4.46 -30.29
N ALA A 359 6.73 -4.89 -30.21
CA ALA A 359 7.50 -4.80 -28.97
C ALA A 359 7.73 -3.34 -28.54
N ALA A 360 7.97 -2.43 -29.48
CA ALA A 360 8.12 -0.99 -29.20
C ALA A 360 6.81 -0.38 -28.67
N CYS A 361 5.67 -0.70 -29.30
CA CYS A 361 4.35 -0.26 -28.82
C CYS A 361 4.09 -0.72 -27.38
N LEU A 362 4.28 -2.02 -27.11
CA LEU A 362 4.05 -2.59 -25.79
C LEU A 362 5.02 -2.02 -24.74
N HIS A 363 6.27 -1.73 -25.11
CA HIS A 363 7.24 -1.08 -24.22
C HIS A 363 6.75 0.30 -23.78
N GLU A 364 6.30 1.13 -24.73
CA GLU A 364 5.83 2.48 -24.42
C GLU A 364 4.59 2.50 -23.53
N VAL A 365 3.65 1.60 -23.78
CA VAL A 365 2.42 1.51 -22.98
C VAL A 365 2.71 0.96 -21.58
N PHE A 366 3.39 -0.20 -21.48
CA PHE A 366 3.52 -0.89 -20.19
C PHE A 366 4.74 -0.49 -19.36
N GLU A 367 5.84 -0.08 -19.99
CA GLU A 367 7.06 0.33 -19.30
C GLU A 367 7.12 1.85 -19.11
N CYS A 368 6.80 2.63 -20.14
CA CYS A 368 6.81 4.09 -20.05
C CYS A 368 5.50 4.68 -19.49
N GLY A 369 4.37 3.96 -19.59
CA GLY A 369 3.06 4.43 -19.13
C GLY A 369 2.40 5.42 -20.09
N LYS A 370 2.72 5.33 -21.39
CA LYS A 370 2.13 6.17 -22.43
C LYS A 370 0.76 5.61 -22.88
N SER A 371 0.01 6.42 -23.63
CA SER A 371 -1.22 5.96 -24.29
C SER A 371 -0.92 4.98 -25.42
N TRP A 372 -1.94 4.21 -25.84
CA TRP A 372 -1.84 3.33 -27.00
C TRP A 372 -1.48 4.10 -28.27
N ASP A 373 -2.08 5.25 -28.54
CA ASP A 373 -1.75 6.09 -29.70
C ASP A 373 -0.27 6.49 -29.73
N SER A 374 0.28 6.86 -28.58
CA SER A 374 1.71 7.19 -28.49
C SER A 374 2.59 5.95 -28.65
N GLY A 375 2.14 4.78 -28.19
CA GLY A 375 2.86 3.52 -28.41
C GLY A 375 2.84 3.10 -29.88
N VAL A 376 1.71 3.25 -30.56
CA VAL A 376 1.57 3.02 -32.00
C VAL A 376 2.49 3.95 -32.79
N GLN A 377 2.49 5.25 -32.50
CA GLN A 377 3.39 6.18 -33.17
C GLN A 377 4.87 5.77 -33.00
N SER A 378 5.30 5.43 -31.78
CA SER A 378 6.66 4.97 -31.56
C SER A 378 6.98 3.65 -32.27
N ALA A 379 5.99 2.78 -32.46
CA ALA A 379 6.16 1.56 -33.25
C ALA A 379 6.31 1.85 -34.75
N MET A 380 5.56 2.83 -35.28
CA MET A 380 5.70 3.30 -36.66
C MET A 380 7.07 3.95 -36.88
N ASP A 381 7.53 4.81 -35.97
CA ASP A 381 8.86 5.44 -36.05
C ASP A 381 9.98 4.38 -36.08
N VAL A 382 9.87 3.33 -35.26
CA VAL A 382 10.82 2.20 -35.26
C VAL A 382 10.74 1.41 -36.56
N ALA A 383 9.54 1.20 -37.10
CA ALA A 383 9.36 0.51 -38.39
C ALA A 383 10.00 1.30 -39.54
N ASP A 384 9.82 2.62 -39.58
CA ASP A 384 10.46 3.49 -40.58
C ASP A 384 11.98 3.41 -40.51
N GLU A 385 12.56 3.54 -39.31
CA GLU A 385 14.01 3.44 -39.13
C GLU A 385 14.56 2.06 -39.58
N LEU A 386 13.83 0.98 -39.29
CA LEU A 386 14.22 -0.36 -39.73
C LEU A 386 14.12 -0.50 -41.25
N MET A 387 13.06 0.02 -41.86
CA MET A 387 12.86 -0.07 -43.31
C MET A 387 13.86 0.78 -44.09
N GLU A 388 14.24 1.95 -43.58
CA GLU A 388 15.33 2.76 -44.14
C GLU A 388 16.67 2.01 -44.12
N ARG A 389 16.95 1.23 -43.08
CA ARG A 389 18.16 0.40 -43.04
C ARG A 389 18.10 -0.76 -44.02
N VAL A 390 16.93 -1.39 -44.14
CA VAL A 390 16.72 -2.49 -45.09
C VAL A 390 16.85 -1.98 -46.52
N SER A 391 16.27 -0.84 -46.89
CA SER A 391 16.37 -0.31 -48.26
C SER A 391 17.83 -0.05 -48.68
N VAL A 392 18.67 0.45 -47.77
CA VAL A 392 20.11 0.65 -48.02
C VAL A 392 20.87 -0.66 -48.24
N GLU A 393 20.47 -1.75 -47.59
CA GLU A 393 21.07 -3.07 -47.82
C GLU A 393 20.68 -3.64 -49.20
N TYR A 394 19.45 -3.42 -49.66
CA TYR A 394 18.97 -3.94 -50.94
C TYR A 394 19.38 -3.11 -52.16
N ASP A 395 19.69 -1.81 -52.00
CA ASP A 395 20.27 -1.00 -53.09
C ASP A 395 21.70 -1.43 -53.48
N ASN A 396 22.36 -2.26 -52.66
CA ASN A 396 23.67 -2.84 -52.99
C ASN A 396 23.59 -4.19 -53.72
N ASP A 397 22.40 -4.80 -53.81
CA ASP A 397 22.18 -6.07 -54.50
C ASP A 397 21.13 -5.87 -55.62
N ASP A 398 21.64 -5.83 -56.86
CA ASP A 398 21.00 -5.64 -58.17
C ASP A 398 19.69 -6.48 -58.41
N TYR A 399 18.60 -6.18 -57.71
CA TYR A 399 17.31 -6.89 -57.87
C TYR A 399 16.12 -5.96 -58.11
N ALA A 400 15.94 -5.66 -59.40
CA ALA A 400 14.82 -4.92 -59.98
C ALA A 400 13.48 -5.71 -60.09
N TYR A 401 13.07 -6.48 -59.08
CA TYR A 401 11.92 -7.40 -59.25
C TYR A 401 10.95 -7.52 -58.07
N TRP A 402 10.52 -6.44 -57.43
CA TRP A 402 9.42 -6.52 -56.46
C TRP A 402 8.54 -5.26 -56.45
N TYR A 403 7.49 -5.28 -57.27
CA TYR A 403 6.23 -4.55 -57.08
C TYR A 403 5.08 -5.49 -57.43
#